data_AF-M5CH79-F1
#
_entry.id   AF-M5CH79-F1
#
_cell.length_a   1.000
_cell.length_b   1.000
_cell.length_c   1.000
_cell.angle_alpha   90.00
_cell.angle_beta   90.00
_cell.angle_gamma   90.00
#
_symmetry.space_group_name_H-M   'P 1'
#
loop_
_entity.id
_entity.type
_entity.pdbx_description
1 polymer ?
#
loop_
_entity_poly.entity_id
_entity_poly.type
_entity_poly.pdbx_seq_one_letter_code
_entity_poly.pdbx_strand_id
1 'polypeptide(L)'
;MSLSPFTYTSDASDNSISLPPEVNSSGEYDKTLRNNGWLHGFRVDNMDGPQVVGLQVASYADGAVPYIEEKNDTFVEMVNTYTKRGSNYVHHDVKNRHNAPGAWVTRRTIVSRLRVQILPEDLTAMSDFQLAIEEALKRPTRFEQFHGVYRALSRWGDVVPLDIEMGYSLSLTDTEANFSRLPPGTLDYSLTHLPMINTANITRKGATSYMGWSETSTMIDVPAIEWRLIKVIEVMPTIKLLPNELQAQLTNIYAERLTYVPPLTIAPISDLCKLNDDTVNASKNIWRVEIRGASHIIGLSVHYFDGVISRGGRDGGNHHMFTLTEGEYIIEMLTCADGEWLRGMQFITNMGRCSVIYGSLEGVPVISRSKGGILVGLTTSTKKHPEWDYLVTSVNGIWRRDFIRSVPKEDDVYSDYFGARTESGTGFNDRALIGNSSSMQVSGVEIWSGVDIDGIQLCFGTNRGRTSDICGGGTGRSFSTSAPMDKLGRYYRLQYILGKCDNSRLNGVMFAWTPDLS
;
A
#
# COMPACT_ATOMS: atom_id res chain seq x y z
N MET A 1 -4.02 -13.07 75.50
CA MET A 1 -4.12 -11.77 76.17
C MET A 1 -3.80 -10.73 75.10
N SER A 2 -4.75 -10.02 74.48
CA SER A 2 -5.71 -9.06 75.07
C SER A 2 -4.93 -7.91 75.76
N LEU A 3 -5.13 -6.61 75.50
CA LEU A 3 -6.30 -5.84 75.09
C LEU A 3 -5.89 -4.51 74.40
N SER A 4 -6.81 -4.02 73.55
CA SER A 4 -7.03 -2.66 73.01
C SER A 4 -7.31 -1.61 74.13
N PRO A 5 -7.77 -0.34 73.89
CA PRO A 5 -8.17 0.38 72.65
C PRO A 5 -7.71 1.87 72.56
N PHE A 6 -7.97 2.58 71.46
CA PHE A 6 -8.44 4.00 71.42
C PHE A 6 -8.95 4.30 69.98
N THR A 7 -10.26 4.15 69.73
CA THR A 7 -11.32 5.16 69.54
C THR A 7 -11.38 5.86 68.17
N TYR A 8 -12.49 5.59 67.49
CA TYR A 8 -13.04 6.29 66.33
C TYR A 8 -13.40 7.75 66.67
N THR A 9 -13.16 8.65 65.72
CA THR A 9 -13.99 9.85 65.50
C THR A 9 -14.42 9.86 64.04
N SER A 10 -15.74 9.83 63.84
CA SER A 10 -16.38 9.94 62.54
C SER A 10 -16.66 11.41 62.27
N ASP A 11 -15.98 12.01 61.30
CA ASP A 11 -16.48 13.21 60.64
C ASP A 11 -16.98 12.82 59.25
N ALA A 12 -18.30 12.88 59.11
CA ALA A 12 -19.00 12.82 57.86
C ALA A 12 -18.58 14.03 57.01
N SER A 13 -17.81 13.78 55.95
CA SER A 13 -17.75 14.71 54.83
C SER A 13 -18.60 14.14 53.71
N ASP A 14 -19.70 14.84 53.46
CA ASP A 14 -20.56 14.68 52.30
C ASP A 14 -19.72 14.80 51.01
N ASN A 15 -19.22 13.68 50.50
CA ASN A 15 -18.86 13.57 49.09
C ASN A 15 -20.15 13.38 48.28
N SER A 16 -21.02 14.40 48.32
CA SER A 16 -22.05 14.56 47.30
C SER A 16 -21.35 15.02 46.03
N ILE A 17 -20.88 14.06 45.24
CA ILE A 17 -20.58 14.30 43.83
C ILE A 17 -21.90 14.79 43.24
N SER A 18 -21.96 16.09 42.94
CA SER A 18 -23.04 16.69 42.20
C SER A 18 -23.01 16.03 40.83
N LEU A 19 -23.94 15.09 40.58
CA LEU A 19 -24.19 14.60 39.23
C LEU A 19 -24.47 15.84 38.36
N PRO A 20 -23.83 15.98 37.18
CA PRO A 20 -24.17 17.05 36.27
C PRO A 20 -25.67 16.97 35.98
N PRO A 21 -26.37 18.11 35.81
CA PRO A 21 -27.76 18.07 35.43
C PRO A 21 -27.91 17.25 34.14
N GLU A 22 -28.70 16.19 34.18
CA GLU A 22 -29.18 15.49 32.98
C GLU A 22 -30.00 16.50 32.18
N VAL A 23 -29.34 17.18 31.25
CA VAL A 23 -30.02 18.06 30.30
C VAL A 23 -30.63 17.18 29.22
N ASN A 24 -31.89 16.82 29.42
CA ASN A 24 -32.77 16.26 28.38
C ASN A 24 -33.09 17.32 27.31
N SER A 25 -32.08 17.78 26.55
CA SER A 25 -32.21 18.73 25.42
C SER A 25 -31.97 18.09 24.04
N SER A 26 -32.07 16.76 23.95
CA SER A 26 -31.65 15.98 22.78
C SER A 26 -32.25 16.45 21.44
N GLY A 27 -33.46 17.04 21.44
CA GLY A 27 -34.13 17.49 20.21
C GLY A 27 -33.56 18.74 19.55
N GLU A 28 -33.01 19.70 20.33
CA GLU A 28 -32.56 20.99 19.79
C GLU A 28 -31.17 20.87 19.14
N TYR A 29 -30.29 20.07 19.74
CA TYR A 29 -28.93 19.85 19.27
C TYR A 29 -28.82 18.80 18.14
N ASP A 30 -29.77 17.86 18.02
CA ASP A 30 -29.70 16.79 17.03
C ASP A 30 -29.63 17.32 15.58
N LYS A 31 -30.41 18.37 15.26
CA LYS A 31 -30.36 19.00 13.94
C LYS A 31 -28.99 19.62 13.66
N THR A 32 -28.39 20.29 14.65
CA THR A 32 -27.07 20.91 14.53
C THR A 32 -25.98 19.85 14.39
N LEU A 33 -26.05 18.76 15.15
CA LEU A 33 -25.12 17.63 15.08
C LEU A 33 -25.18 16.94 13.71
N ARG A 34 -26.38 16.64 13.21
CA ARG A 34 -26.58 16.05 11.87
C ARG A 34 -26.03 16.95 10.76
N ASN A 35 -26.29 18.25 10.82
CA ASN A 35 -25.74 19.21 9.86
C ASN A 35 -24.20 19.30 9.87
N ASN A 36 -23.56 18.85 10.95
CA ASN A 36 -22.11 18.84 11.10
C ASN A 36 -21.47 17.45 10.90
N GLY A 37 -22.23 16.47 10.39
CA GLY A 37 -21.70 15.14 10.09
C GLY A 37 -21.54 14.24 11.31
N TRP A 38 -22.23 14.52 12.42
CA TRP A 38 -22.31 13.56 13.52
C TRP A 38 -22.93 12.24 13.04
N LEU A 39 -22.37 11.10 13.48
CA LEU A 39 -22.68 9.75 13.01
C LEU A 39 -22.40 9.47 11.52
N HIS A 40 -21.84 10.42 10.78
CA HIS A 40 -21.36 10.21 9.42
C HIS A 40 -19.89 9.79 9.47
N GLY A 41 -19.47 8.98 8.50
CA GLY A 41 -18.08 8.63 8.40
C GLY A 41 -17.23 9.77 7.85
N PHE A 42 -15.97 9.77 8.21
CA PHE A 42 -14.96 10.67 7.70
C PHE A 42 -14.02 9.88 6.82
N ARG A 43 -13.87 10.32 5.57
CA ARG A 43 -12.80 9.87 4.70
C ARG A 43 -11.51 10.50 5.17
N VAL A 44 -10.53 9.67 5.48
CA VAL A 44 -9.17 10.12 5.80
C VAL A 44 -8.29 9.67 4.64
N ASP A 45 -8.30 10.44 3.56
CA ASP A 45 -7.31 10.26 2.50
C ASP A 45 -6.13 11.23 2.70
N ASN A 46 -4.96 10.81 2.22
CA ASN A 46 -3.71 11.55 2.38
C ASN A 46 -3.62 12.79 1.46
N MET A 47 -4.71 13.16 0.77
CA MET A 47 -4.68 14.15 -0.31
C MET A 47 -5.39 15.44 0.07
N ASP A 48 -6.60 15.35 0.61
CA ASP A 48 -7.51 16.49 0.71
C ASP A 48 -8.00 16.79 2.15
N GLY A 49 -7.38 16.19 3.16
CA GLY A 49 -7.79 16.32 4.57
C GLY A 49 -8.95 15.40 4.95
N PRO A 50 -9.36 15.35 6.24
CA PRO A 50 -10.49 14.55 6.66
C PRO A 50 -11.79 15.16 6.12
N GLN A 51 -12.57 14.39 5.37
CA GLN A 51 -13.82 14.84 4.76
C GLN A 51 -15.00 14.04 5.28
N VAL A 52 -16.05 14.74 5.74
CA VAL A 52 -17.33 14.11 6.06
C VAL A 52 -17.92 13.53 4.77
N VAL A 53 -18.29 12.24 4.80
CA VAL A 53 -19.06 11.64 3.71
C VAL A 53 -20.55 11.91 3.90
N GLY A 54 -21.29 12.00 2.79
CA GLY A 54 -22.73 12.32 2.83
C GLY A 54 -23.64 11.22 3.38
N LEU A 55 -23.12 10.01 3.63
CA LEU A 55 -23.89 8.91 4.18
C LEU A 55 -23.65 8.78 5.68
N GLN A 56 -24.74 8.73 6.44
CA GLN A 56 -24.72 8.36 7.85
C GLN A 56 -24.26 6.90 7.96
N VAL A 57 -23.25 6.61 8.77
CA VAL A 57 -22.67 5.27 8.85
C VAL A 57 -22.99 4.55 10.15
N ALA A 58 -23.35 5.31 11.18
CA ALA A 58 -23.73 4.80 12.49
C ALA A 58 -25.10 5.33 12.93
N SER A 59 -25.74 4.58 13.82
CA SER A 59 -26.92 5.00 14.60
C SER A 59 -26.69 4.70 16.08
N TYR A 60 -27.43 5.35 16.96
CA TYR A 60 -27.43 4.98 18.37
C TYR A 60 -28.01 3.57 18.53
N ALA A 61 -27.42 2.76 19.41
CA ALA A 61 -28.05 1.55 19.88
C ALA A 61 -29.38 1.87 20.60
N ASP A 62 -30.30 0.90 20.66
CA ASP A 62 -31.62 1.13 21.26
C ASP A 62 -31.50 1.64 22.71
N GLY A 63 -32.01 2.84 22.95
CA GLY A 63 -31.99 3.50 24.26
C GLY A 63 -30.67 4.21 24.60
N ALA A 64 -29.65 4.12 23.76
CA ALA A 64 -28.40 4.83 23.96
C ALA A 64 -28.53 6.32 23.59
N VAL A 65 -27.86 7.17 24.37
CA VAL A 65 -27.82 8.62 24.16
C VAL A 65 -26.38 9.12 24.32
N PRO A 66 -25.93 10.07 23.50
CA PRO A 66 -24.61 10.66 23.69
C PRO A 66 -24.59 11.51 24.96
N TYR A 67 -23.44 11.56 25.62
CA TYR A 67 -23.16 12.55 26.64
C TYR A 67 -22.96 13.92 25.97
N ILE A 68 -23.75 14.91 26.39
CA ILE A 68 -23.72 16.27 25.86
C ILE A 68 -23.38 17.22 27.01
N GLU A 69 -22.34 18.03 26.80
CA GLU A 69 -21.86 19.04 27.74
C GLU A 69 -21.86 20.40 27.05
N GLU A 70 -22.63 21.36 27.58
CA GLU A 70 -22.52 22.76 27.16
C GLU A 70 -21.25 23.38 27.75
N LYS A 71 -20.50 24.07 26.90
CA LYS A 71 -19.25 24.74 27.25
C LYS A 71 -19.32 26.22 26.91
N ASN A 72 -18.47 27.01 27.55
CA ASN A 72 -18.24 28.40 27.19
C ASN A 72 -16.74 28.74 27.26
N ASP A 73 -15.92 27.81 26.79
CA ASP A 73 -14.47 27.93 26.88
C ASP A 73 -13.92 28.64 25.65
N THR A 74 -13.01 29.58 25.85
CA THR A 74 -12.24 30.20 24.79
C THR A 74 -10.77 29.93 25.02
N PHE A 75 -10.09 29.35 24.04
CA PHE A 75 -8.66 29.08 24.13
C PHE A 75 -7.97 29.33 22.79
N VAL A 76 -6.64 29.46 22.87
CA VAL A 76 -5.76 29.68 21.74
C VAL A 76 -4.75 28.55 21.70
N GLU A 77 -4.61 27.91 20.56
CA GLU A 77 -3.59 26.89 20.33
C GLU A 77 -2.69 27.25 19.13
N MET A 78 -1.46 26.76 19.15
CA MET A 78 -0.50 26.85 18.03
C MET A 78 -0.07 25.45 17.62
N VAL A 79 -0.15 25.18 16.32
CA VAL A 79 0.18 23.89 15.72
C VAL A 79 1.23 24.10 14.65
N ASN A 80 2.38 23.44 14.79
CA ASN A 80 3.47 23.50 13.84
C ASN A 80 3.43 22.26 12.92
N THR A 81 3.63 22.48 11.62
CA THR A 81 3.62 21.40 10.62
C THR A 81 4.78 21.59 9.63
N TYR A 82 5.33 20.49 9.13
CA TYR A 82 6.51 20.50 8.23
C TYR A 82 6.16 20.59 6.74
N THR A 83 4.87 20.68 6.44
CA THR A 83 4.37 20.73 5.06
C THR A 83 3.11 21.59 5.00
N LYS A 84 2.91 22.26 3.85
CA LYS A 84 1.70 23.06 3.62
C LYS A 84 0.43 22.22 3.72
N ARG A 85 0.53 20.92 3.37
CA ARG A 85 -0.58 20.00 3.50
C ARG A 85 -0.89 19.69 4.96
N GLY A 86 0.14 19.47 5.79
CA GLY A 86 -0.03 19.29 7.24
C GLY A 86 -0.82 20.44 7.85
N SER A 87 -0.56 21.68 7.46
CA SER A 87 -1.33 22.82 7.95
C SER A 87 -2.79 22.82 7.49
N ASN A 88 -3.14 22.23 6.34
CA ASN A 88 -4.54 22.08 5.90
C ASN A 88 -5.33 21.10 6.77
N TYR A 89 -4.70 20.02 7.26
CA TYR A 89 -5.34 19.09 8.21
C TYR A 89 -5.77 19.80 9.49
N VAL A 90 -4.97 20.78 9.94
CA VAL A 90 -5.28 21.61 11.12
C VAL A 90 -6.53 22.47 10.90
N HIS A 91 -6.82 22.86 9.66
CA HIS A 91 -8.03 23.62 9.31
C HIS A 91 -9.26 22.74 9.02
N HIS A 92 -9.05 21.45 8.74
CA HIS A 92 -9.98 20.62 7.98
C HIS A 92 -10.47 21.32 6.69
N ASP A 93 -9.54 21.89 5.91
CA ASP A 93 -9.85 22.61 4.67
C ASP A 93 -9.29 21.86 3.44
N VAL A 94 -10.07 21.82 2.37
CA VAL A 94 -9.90 20.96 1.17
C VAL A 94 -9.15 21.69 0.04
N LYS A 95 -8.76 22.95 0.24
CA LYS A 95 -8.49 23.87 -0.88
C LYS A 95 -7.12 23.79 -1.56
N ASN A 96 -6.18 22.93 -1.15
CA ASN A 96 -4.80 23.01 -1.65
C ASN A 96 -4.16 21.66 -1.99
N ARG A 97 -4.04 21.36 -3.30
CA ARG A 97 -3.35 20.15 -3.83
C ARG A 97 -1.82 20.22 -3.79
N HIS A 98 -1.23 21.41 -3.63
CA HIS A 98 0.23 21.60 -3.61
C HIS A 98 0.82 21.40 -2.21
N ASN A 99 1.80 20.49 -2.09
CA ASN A 99 2.44 20.11 -0.83
C ASN A 99 3.88 20.61 -0.73
N ALA A 100 4.07 21.92 -0.62
CA ALA A 100 5.41 22.50 -0.46
C ALA A 100 5.99 22.15 0.94
N PRO A 101 7.23 21.64 1.01
CA PRO A 101 7.92 21.45 2.29
C PRO A 101 8.26 22.81 2.92
N GLY A 102 8.24 22.90 4.25
CA GLY A 102 8.58 24.12 5.00
C GLY A 102 8.04 24.08 6.42
N ALA A 103 8.54 24.92 7.31
CA ALA A 103 7.95 25.09 8.64
C ALA A 103 6.72 26.01 8.54
N TRP A 104 5.54 25.46 8.81
CA TRP A 104 4.25 26.15 8.80
C TRP A 104 3.71 26.22 10.22
N VAL A 105 3.17 27.37 10.60
CA VAL A 105 2.58 27.64 11.91
C VAL A 105 1.11 27.96 11.70
N THR A 106 0.24 27.24 12.39
CA THR A 106 -1.20 27.49 12.44
C THR A 106 -1.59 27.91 13.85
N ARG A 107 -2.05 29.13 14.04
CA ARG A 107 -2.68 29.58 15.29
C ARG A 107 -4.19 29.49 15.16
N ARG A 108 -4.85 28.92 16.16
CA ARG A 108 -6.31 28.78 16.20
C ARG A 108 -6.84 29.43 17.47
N THR A 109 -7.74 30.37 17.30
CA THR A 109 -8.61 30.84 18.38
C THR A 109 -9.90 30.05 18.28
N ILE A 110 -10.23 29.33 19.35
CA ILE A 110 -11.33 28.36 19.38
C ILE A 110 -12.26 28.75 20.51
N VAL A 111 -13.56 28.73 20.20
CA VAL A 111 -14.63 28.91 21.17
C VAL A 111 -15.45 27.64 21.18
N SER A 112 -15.36 26.90 22.29
CA SER A 112 -16.09 25.67 22.51
C SER A 112 -17.45 25.98 23.12
N ARG A 113 -18.51 25.46 22.52
CA ARG A 113 -19.91 25.68 22.91
C ARG A 113 -20.61 24.39 23.31
N LEU A 114 -20.25 23.28 22.66
CA LEU A 114 -20.83 21.98 22.92
C LEU A 114 -19.75 20.92 22.79
N ARG A 115 -19.64 20.01 23.76
CA ARG A 115 -18.90 18.76 23.60
C ARG A 115 -19.90 17.61 23.56
N VAL A 116 -19.70 16.71 22.62
CA VAL A 116 -20.53 15.52 22.44
C VAL A 116 -19.65 14.30 22.44
N GLN A 117 -19.95 13.37 23.33
CA GLN A 117 -19.21 12.11 23.52
C GLN A 117 -20.17 10.93 23.42
N ILE A 118 -19.72 9.84 22.81
CA ILE A 118 -20.44 8.57 22.81
C ILE A 118 -19.47 7.41 22.92
N LEU A 119 -19.90 6.36 23.63
CA LEU A 119 -19.12 5.14 23.74
C LEU A 119 -19.22 4.32 22.44
N PRO A 120 -18.16 3.60 22.06
CA PRO A 120 -18.19 2.69 20.92
C PRO A 120 -19.36 1.70 20.94
N GLU A 121 -19.69 1.17 22.13
CA GLU A 121 -20.70 0.14 22.36
C GLU A 121 -22.13 0.66 22.17
N ASP A 122 -22.30 1.98 22.24
CA ASP A 122 -23.58 2.67 22.08
C ASP A 122 -23.88 3.01 20.61
N LEU A 123 -23.01 2.60 19.69
CA LEU A 123 -23.17 2.78 18.25
C LEU A 123 -23.43 1.46 17.53
N THR A 124 -24.32 1.52 16.55
CA THR A 124 -24.64 0.43 15.63
C THR A 124 -24.35 0.84 14.20
N ALA A 125 -23.86 -0.08 13.37
CA ALA A 125 -23.69 0.16 11.94
C ALA A 125 -25.05 0.33 11.25
N MET A 126 -25.12 1.25 10.29
CA MET A 126 -26.26 1.30 9.37
C MET A 126 -26.33 0.02 8.54
N SER A 127 -27.55 -0.53 8.35
CA SER A 127 -27.79 -1.78 7.61
C SER A 127 -27.18 -1.77 6.21
N ASP A 128 -27.27 -0.63 5.52
CA ASP A 128 -26.78 -0.46 4.16
C ASP A 128 -25.25 -0.46 4.08
N PHE A 129 -24.58 0.03 5.13
CA PHE A 129 -23.12 -0.04 5.24
C PHE A 129 -22.69 -1.48 5.45
N GLN A 130 -23.34 -2.20 6.37
CA GLN A 130 -23.07 -3.61 6.62
C GLN A 130 -23.26 -4.44 5.34
N LEU A 131 -24.40 -4.27 4.66
CA LEU A 131 -24.71 -4.97 3.41
C LEU A 131 -23.65 -4.68 2.32
N ALA A 132 -23.18 -3.43 2.21
CA ALA A 132 -22.14 -3.08 1.25
C ALA A 132 -20.82 -3.82 1.50
N ILE A 133 -20.45 -4.03 2.78
CA ILE A 133 -19.26 -4.80 3.15
C ILE A 133 -19.47 -6.29 2.90
N GLU A 134 -20.64 -6.84 3.24
CA GLU A 134 -20.98 -8.24 2.96
C GLU A 134 -20.90 -8.56 1.46
N GLU A 135 -21.49 -7.71 0.61
CA GLU A 135 -21.46 -7.88 -0.84
C GLU A 135 -20.06 -7.67 -1.43
N ALA A 136 -19.21 -6.87 -0.78
CA ALA A 136 -17.80 -6.78 -1.15
C ALA A 136 -17.05 -8.08 -0.84
N LEU A 137 -17.25 -8.65 0.34
CA LEU A 137 -16.57 -9.88 0.77
C LEU A 137 -17.01 -11.12 -0.03
N LYS A 138 -18.24 -11.13 -0.57
CA LYS A 138 -18.76 -12.21 -1.44
C LYS A 138 -18.19 -12.20 -2.87
N ARG A 139 -17.38 -11.21 -3.24
CA ARG A 139 -16.79 -11.14 -4.59
C ARG A 139 -15.86 -12.34 -4.86
N PRO A 140 -15.77 -12.82 -6.13
CA PRO A 140 -15.14 -14.10 -6.42
C PRO A 140 -13.61 -14.07 -6.35
N THR A 141 -12.99 -12.91 -6.58
CA THR A 141 -11.52 -12.76 -6.54
C THR A 141 -11.09 -11.88 -5.36
N ARG A 142 -9.89 -12.13 -4.82
CA ARG A 142 -9.32 -11.29 -3.74
C ARG A 142 -9.22 -9.82 -4.15
N PHE A 143 -8.83 -9.54 -5.39
CA PHE A 143 -8.82 -8.17 -5.92
C PHE A 143 -10.20 -7.51 -5.84
N GLU A 144 -11.25 -8.18 -6.32
CA GLU A 144 -12.60 -7.61 -6.31
C GLU A 144 -13.15 -7.46 -4.88
N GLN A 145 -12.76 -8.34 -3.94
CA GLN A 145 -13.08 -8.17 -2.52
C GLN A 145 -12.43 -6.91 -1.94
N PHE A 146 -11.11 -6.75 -2.10
CA PHE A 146 -10.40 -5.54 -1.65
C PHE A 146 -10.96 -4.27 -2.27
N HIS A 147 -11.17 -4.28 -3.58
CA HIS A 147 -11.71 -3.14 -4.29
C HIS A 147 -13.14 -2.80 -3.85
N GLY A 148 -13.96 -3.82 -3.60
CA GLY A 148 -15.31 -3.66 -3.05
C GLY A 148 -15.30 -3.01 -1.67
N VAL A 149 -14.42 -3.48 -0.77
CA VAL A 149 -14.27 -2.93 0.59
C VAL A 149 -13.77 -1.49 0.52
N TYR A 150 -12.75 -1.21 -0.29
CA TYR A 150 -12.24 0.15 -0.48
C TYR A 150 -13.32 1.10 -1.01
N ARG A 151 -14.14 0.64 -1.96
CA ARG A 151 -15.26 1.42 -2.50
C ARG A 151 -16.32 1.69 -1.44
N ALA A 152 -16.60 0.73 -0.57
CA ALA A 152 -17.50 0.93 0.55
C ALA A 152 -16.95 1.99 1.51
N LEU A 153 -15.70 1.85 1.98
CA LEU A 153 -15.07 2.83 2.88
C LEU A 153 -14.93 4.22 2.24
N SER A 154 -14.68 4.29 0.93
CA SER A 154 -14.67 5.56 0.20
C SER A 154 -16.03 6.27 0.20
N ARG A 155 -17.14 5.52 0.30
CA ARG A 155 -18.50 6.05 0.25
C ARG A 155 -19.08 6.32 1.64
N TRP A 156 -18.71 5.50 2.62
CA TRP A 156 -19.23 5.52 3.99
C TRP A 156 -18.26 6.10 5.02
N GLY A 157 -17.01 6.37 4.65
CA GLY A 157 -15.95 6.89 5.52
C GLY A 157 -15.10 5.80 6.17
N ASP A 158 -13.88 6.17 6.54
CA ASP A 158 -12.89 5.29 7.20
C ASP A 158 -13.08 5.22 8.71
N VAL A 159 -13.47 6.34 9.31
CA VAL A 159 -13.65 6.50 10.75
C VAL A 159 -14.96 7.21 11.05
N VAL A 160 -15.52 6.98 12.23
CA VAL A 160 -16.65 7.72 12.79
C VAL A 160 -16.18 8.45 14.06
N PRO A 161 -16.56 9.72 14.30
CA PRO A 161 -16.21 10.42 15.52
C PRO A 161 -16.91 9.82 16.75
N LEU A 162 -16.19 9.77 17.88
CA LEU A 162 -16.72 9.38 19.19
C LEU A 162 -16.78 10.58 20.15
N ASP A 163 -15.83 11.50 20.04
CA ASP A 163 -15.76 12.71 20.86
C ASP A 163 -15.47 13.92 19.97
N ILE A 164 -16.38 14.89 19.99
CA ILE A 164 -16.29 16.10 19.20
C ILE A 164 -16.57 17.34 20.04
N GLU A 165 -15.97 18.45 19.64
CA GLU A 165 -16.35 19.77 20.10
C GLU A 165 -16.94 20.58 18.94
N MET A 166 -18.07 21.21 19.21
CA MET A 166 -18.74 22.16 18.33
C MET A 166 -18.64 23.57 18.90
N GLY A 167 -18.59 24.52 17.98
CA GLY A 167 -18.53 25.93 18.29
C GLY A 167 -18.06 26.71 17.07
N TYR A 168 -17.14 27.64 17.26
CA TYR A 168 -16.59 28.41 16.15
C TYR A 168 -15.10 28.66 16.36
N SER A 169 -14.38 28.81 15.25
CA SER A 169 -12.93 29.01 15.29
C SER A 169 -12.45 29.93 14.19
N LEU A 170 -11.38 30.64 14.50
CA LEU A 170 -10.61 31.46 13.59
C LEU A 170 -9.20 30.88 13.56
N SER A 171 -8.76 30.46 12.38
CA SER A 171 -7.44 29.89 12.18
C SER A 171 -6.63 30.78 11.25
N LEU A 172 -5.37 31.01 11.61
CA LEU A 172 -4.42 31.78 10.83
C LEU A 172 -3.15 30.95 10.62
N THR A 173 -2.76 30.79 9.36
CA THR A 173 -1.64 29.94 8.97
C THR A 173 -0.69 30.62 8.03
N ASP A 174 0.59 30.58 8.37
CA ASP A 174 1.68 31.07 7.54
C ASP A 174 2.94 30.23 7.76
N THR A 175 3.99 30.52 7.00
CA THR A 175 5.33 30.02 7.28
C THR A 175 5.85 30.57 8.61
N GLU A 176 6.65 29.79 9.31
CA GLU A 176 7.27 30.18 10.58
C GLU A 176 8.00 31.54 10.46
N ALA A 177 8.74 31.73 9.37
CA ALA A 177 9.47 32.98 9.10
C ALA A 177 8.57 34.21 8.99
N ASN A 178 7.38 34.08 8.42
CA ASN A 178 6.41 35.17 8.35
C ASN A 178 5.68 35.35 9.69
N PHE A 179 5.38 34.24 10.37
CA PHE A 179 4.72 34.26 11.67
C PHE A 179 5.58 34.98 12.72
N SER A 180 6.91 34.78 12.71
CA SER A 180 7.85 35.48 13.60
C SER A 180 7.95 37.00 13.35
N ARG A 181 7.47 37.50 12.21
CA ARG A 181 7.47 38.94 11.88
C ARG A 181 6.22 39.66 12.38
N LEU A 182 5.22 38.92 12.88
CA LEU A 182 4.00 39.51 13.41
C LEU A 182 4.28 40.24 14.74
N PRO A 183 3.77 41.46 14.94
CA PRO A 183 3.98 42.18 16.19
C PRO A 183 3.40 41.42 17.40
N PRO A 184 4.00 41.53 18.60
CA PRO A 184 3.40 41.01 19.84
C PRO A 184 2.01 41.62 20.06
N GLY A 185 0.99 40.80 20.37
CA GLY A 185 -0.39 41.27 20.62
C GLY A 185 -1.29 41.42 19.38
N THR A 186 -0.73 41.38 18.16
CA THR A 186 -1.50 41.45 16.88
C THR A 186 -2.55 40.35 16.71
N LEU A 187 -2.44 39.30 17.52
CA LEU A 187 -3.25 38.09 17.44
C LEU A 187 -4.22 37.97 18.63
N ASP A 188 -4.28 38.95 19.53
CA ASP A 188 -5.20 38.97 20.66
C ASP A 188 -6.63 39.21 20.15
N TYR A 189 -7.31 38.09 19.87
CA TYR A 189 -8.76 37.93 19.71
C TYR A 189 -9.45 38.67 18.56
N SER A 190 -8.73 39.50 17.79
CA SER A 190 -9.37 40.47 16.90
C SER A 190 -9.06 40.30 15.41
N LEU A 191 -10.12 40.39 14.59
CA LEU A 191 -10.00 40.48 13.13
C LEU A 191 -9.43 41.84 12.65
N THR A 192 -9.31 42.85 13.52
CA THR A 192 -8.92 44.24 13.15
C THR A 192 -7.50 44.34 12.60
N HIS A 193 -6.60 43.44 13.02
CA HIS A 193 -5.21 43.40 12.57
C HIS A 193 -4.96 42.45 11.39
N LEU A 194 -5.93 41.61 11.03
CA LEU A 194 -5.80 40.66 9.90
C LEU A 194 -5.50 41.32 8.55
N PRO A 195 -6.03 42.52 8.21
CA PRO A 195 -5.67 43.20 6.96
C PRO A 195 -4.18 43.57 6.85
N MET A 196 -3.44 43.57 7.97
CA MET A 196 -1.98 43.79 7.96
C MET A 196 -1.19 42.53 7.56
N ILE A 197 -1.85 41.38 7.48
CA ILE A 197 -1.24 40.07 7.22
C ILE A 197 -1.58 39.62 5.79
N ASN A 198 -0.81 40.11 4.81
CA ASN A 198 -1.06 39.82 3.38
C ASN A 198 -0.66 38.41 2.93
N THR A 199 0.08 37.66 3.76
CA THR A 199 0.67 36.36 3.39
C THR A 199 -0.01 35.15 4.03
N ALA A 200 -0.78 35.35 5.11
CA ALA A 200 -1.36 34.25 5.87
C ALA A 200 -2.69 33.77 5.26
N ASN A 201 -2.90 32.46 5.29
CA ASN A 201 -4.20 31.87 5.00
C ASN A 201 -5.08 31.96 6.24
N ILE A 202 -6.27 32.53 6.09
CA ILE A 202 -7.22 32.76 7.17
C ILE A 202 -8.46 31.92 6.91
N THR A 203 -8.77 31.02 7.83
CA THR A 203 -9.94 30.14 7.75
C THR A 203 -10.85 30.38 8.94
N ARG A 204 -12.13 30.67 8.66
CA ARG A 204 -13.18 30.81 9.67
C ARG A 204 -14.13 29.61 9.59
N LYS A 205 -14.46 29.04 10.75
CA LYS A 205 -15.51 28.02 10.90
C LYS A 205 -16.56 28.49 11.90
N GLY A 206 -17.82 28.45 11.49
CA GLY A 206 -18.94 29.00 12.28
C GLY A 206 -18.90 30.53 12.35
N ALA A 207 -19.82 31.12 13.12
CA ALA A 207 -19.91 32.57 13.38
C ALA A 207 -19.78 33.42 12.09
N THR A 208 -20.77 33.32 11.22
CA THR A 208 -20.72 33.82 9.83
C THR A 208 -20.74 35.34 9.72
N SER A 209 -21.15 36.05 10.76
CA SER A 209 -21.05 37.51 10.85
C SER A 209 -19.67 37.96 11.33
N TYR A 210 -19.20 39.12 10.87
CA TYR A 210 -17.96 39.75 11.39
C TYR A 210 -18.07 40.14 12.87
N MET A 211 -19.30 40.26 13.37
CA MET A 211 -19.58 40.66 14.75
C MET A 211 -19.21 39.58 15.78
N GLY A 212 -19.15 38.29 15.39
CA GLY A 212 -18.75 37.19 16.27
C GLY A 212 -17.28 37.22 16.72
N TRP A 213 -16.47 38.13 16.17
CA TRP A 213 -15.03 38.25 16.42
C TRP A 213 -14.57 39.69 16.69
N SER A 214 -15.45 40.55 17.23
CA SER A 214 -15.13 41.95 17.56
C SER A 214 -14.45 42.12 18.92
N GLU A 215 -13.63 43.16 19.07
CA GLU A 215 -12.83 43.49 20.28
C GLU A 215 -13.64 43.81 21.54
N THR A 216 -14.92 44.14 21.40
CA THR A 216 -15.77 44.54 22.53
C THR A 216 -16.27 43.33 23.32
N SER A 217 -15.36 42.77 24.13
CA SER A 217 -15.50 42.17 25.47
C SER A 217 -16.70 41.27 25.83
N THR A 218 -17.34 40.61 24.88
CA THR A 218 -17.91 39.27 24.99
C THR A 218 -18.10 38.82 23.56
N MET A 219 -17.46 37.71 23.13
CA MET A 219 -17.81 37.13 21.84
C MET A 219 -19.32 36.94 21.84
N ILE A 220 -19.99 37.64 20.93
CA ILE A 220 -21.46 37.68 20.85
C ILE A 220 -21.98 36.25 20.93
N ASP A 221 -23.08 36.04 21.65
CA ASP A 221 -23.67 34.72 21.74
C ASP A 221 -24.08 34.24 20.34
N VAL A 222 -23.21 33.43 19.73
CA VAL A 222 -23.38 32.88 18.39
C VAL A 222 -24.45 31.80 18.49
N PRO A 223 -25.57 31.91 17.75
CA PRO A 223 -26.64 30.92 17.81
C PRO A 223 -26.16 29.50 17.48
N ALA A 224 -26.77 28.48 18.10
CA ALA A 224 -26.38 27.07 17.91
C ALA A 224 -26.36 26.60 16.45
N ILE A 225 -27.23 27.16 15.60
CA ILE A 225 -27.28 26.86 14.16
C ILE A 225 -25.99 27.25 13.40
N GLU A 226 -25.23 28.19 13.95
CA GLU A 226 -23.94 28.63 13.40
C GLU A 226 -22.75 27.87 13.99
N TRP A 227 -22.97 26.98 14.96
CA TRP A 227 -21.91 26.14 15.49
C TRP A 227 -21.49 25.09 14.45
N ARG A 228 -20.19 24.87 14.38
CA ARG A 228 -19.53 23.93 13.48
C ARG A 228 -18.61 23.01 14.24
N LEU A 229 -18.29 21.86 13.63
CA LEU A 229 -17.25 20.97 14.13
C LEU A 229 -15.88 21.68 14.13
N ILE A 230 -15.37 21.97 15.33
CA ILE A 230 -14.11 22.67 15.55
C ILE A 230 -12.99 21.73 15.99
N LYS A 231 -13.33 20.61 16.65
CA LYS A 231 -12.35 19.62 17.09
C LYS A 231 -12.95 18.23 17.05
N VAL A 232 -12.16 17.27 16.58
CA VAL A 232 -12.41 15.85 16.75
C VAL A 232 -11.36 15.35 17.73
N ILE A 233 -11.80 14.86 18.88
CA ILE A 233 -10.92 14.42 19.97
C ILE A 233 -10.65 12.93 19.84
N GLU A 234 -11.69 12.14 19.57
CA GLU A 234 -11.61 10.69 19.46
C GLU A 234 -12.40 10.19 18.25
N VAL A 235 -11.88 9.16 17.60
CA VAL A 235 -12.51 8.48 16.45
C VAL A 235 -12.39 6.98 16.58
N MET A 236 -13.32 6.26 15.96
CA MET A 236 -13.29 4.82 15.81
C MET A 236 -13.26 4.43 14.33
N PRO A 237 -12.47 3.43 13.91
CA PRO A 237 -12.56 2.89 12.56
C PRO A 237 -13.97 2.39 12.28
N THR A 238 -14.59 2.82 11.19
CA THR A 238 -15.98 2.47 10.85
C THR A 238 -16.19 0.95 10.79
N ILE A 239 -15.17 0.20 10.38
CA ILE A 239 -15.19 -1.27 10.36
C ILE A 239 -15.44 -1.90 11.74
N LYS A 240 -15.18 -1.18 12.84
CA LYS A 240 -15.45 -1.64 14.21
C LYS A 240 -16.94 -1.62 14.58
N LEU A 241 -17.77 -0.90 13.82
CA LEU A 241 -19.23 -0.93 13.96
C LEU A 241 -19.84 -2.23 13.46
N LEU A 242 -19.10 -3.00 12.64
CA LEU A 242 -19.60 -4.22 12.01
C LEU A 242 -19.64 -5.38 13.02
N PRO A 243 -20.51 -6.39 12.80
CA PRO A 243 -20.47 -7.63 13.57
C PRO A 243 -19.08 -8.28 13.58
N ASN A 244 -18.73 -8.93 14.69
CA ASN A 244 -17.42 -9.59 14.89
C ASN A 244 -17.04 -10.55 13.75
N GLU A 245 -18.01 -11.24 13.17
CA GLU A 245 -17.80 -12.13 12.03
C GLU A 245 -17.27 -11.38 10.80
N LEU A 246 -17.85 -10.23 10.47
CA LEU A 246 -17.38 -9.40 9.35
C LEU A 246 -16.03 -8.76 9.66
N GLN A 247 -15.78 -8.36 10.91
CA GLN A 247 -14.46 -7.87 11.32
C GLN A 247 -13.38 -8.95 11.17
N ALA A 248 -13.68 -10.20 11.55
CA ALA A 248 -12.77 -11.33 11.39
C ALA A 248 -12.51 -11.61 9.90
N GLN A 249 -13.55 -11.60 9.07
CA GLN A 249 -13.40 -11.74 7.63
C GLN A 249 -12.52 -10.64 7.05
N LEU A 250 -12.79 -9.35 7.35
CA LEU A 250 -11.97 -8.21 6.94
C LEU A 250 -10.50 -8.35 7.37
N THR A 251 -10.26 -8.84 8.58
CA THR A 251 -8.91 -9.12 9.08
C THR A 251 -8.23 -10.23 8.27
N ASN A 252 -8.95 -11.30 7.94
CA ASN A 252 -8.41 -12.41 7.14
C ASN A 252 -8.06 -11.96 5.72
N ILE A 253 -8.94 -11.23 5.03
CA ILE A 253 -8.61 -10.67 3.71
C ILE A 253 -7.37 -9.78 3.81
N TYR A 254 -7.28 -8.90 4.82
CA TYR A 254 -6.12 -8.03 5.00
C TYR A 254 -4.83 -8.82 5.27
N ALA A 255 -4.87 -9.89 6.06
CA ALA A 255 -3.72 -10.77 6.27
C ALA A 255 -3.30 -11.48 4.97
N GLU A 256 -4.27 -11.88 4.14
CA GLU A 256 -4.04 -12.48 2.82
C GLU A 256 -3.67 -11.47 1.72
N ARG A 257 -3.59 -10.16 2.06
CA ARG A 257 -3.17 -9.12 1.12
C ARG A 257 -1.81 -9.42 0.52
N LEU A 258 -0.89 -9.91 1.35
CA LEU A 258 0.50 -10.16 1.01
C LEU A 258 0.81 -11.65 0.94
N THR A 259 1.74 -12.03 0.08
CA THR A 259 2.26 -13.39 -0.01
C THR A 259 3.75 -13.32 -0.30
N TYR A 260 4.52 -14.22 0.31
CA TYR A 260 5.94 -14.38 0.05
C TYR A 260 6.14 -15.55 -0.90
N VAL A 261 6.79 -15.32 -2.03
CA VAL A 261 7.13 -16.39 -3.00
C VAL A 261 8.60 -16.29 -3.40
N PRO A 262 9.42 -17.33 -3.14
CA PRO A 262 9.08 -18.55 -2.40
C PRO A 262 8.64 -18.25 -0.95
N PRO A 263 8.00 -19.20 -0.24
CA PRO A 263 7.65 -19.01 1.17
C PRO A 263 8.89 -18.61 1.98
N LEU A 264 8.71 -17.63 2.87
CA LEU A 264 9.81 -17.13 3.69
C LEU A 264 10.39 -18.26 4.55
N THR A 265 11.67 -18.53 4.36
CA THR A 265 12.41 -19.49 5.20
C THR A 265 13.10 -18.69 6.30
N ILE A 266 12.65 -18.85 7.55
CA ILE A 266 13.27 -18.20 8.70
C ILE A 266 14.56 -18.96 9.03
N ALA A 267 15.66 -18.54 8.41
CA ALA A 267 16.99 -19.04 8.73
C ALA A 267 17.49 -18.41 10.05
N PRO A 268 18.38 -19.09 10.81
CA PRO A 268 19.00 -18.50 11.98
C PRO A 268 19.76 -17.23 11.60
N ILE A 269 19.41 -16.11 12.23
CA ILE A 269 20.20 -14.88 12.13
C ILE A 269 21.47 -15.11 12.95
N SER A 270 22.62 -14.96 12.31
CA SER A 270 23.95 -15.05 12.94
C SER A 270 24.81 -13.91 12.41
N ASP A 271 25.97 -13.64 13.02
CA ASP A 271 26.87 -12.57 12.57
C ASP A 271 27.29 -12.68 11.09
N LEU A 272 27.19 -13.90 10.53
CA LEU A 272 27.52 -14.19 9.14
C LEU A 272 26.33 -14.04 8.18
N CYS A 273 25.08 -13.94 8.67
CA CYS A 273 23.86 -13.92 7.87
C CYS A 273 23.02 -12.66 8.16
N LYS A 274 22.62 -11.92 7.13
CA LYS A 274 21.73 -10.75 7.25
C LYS A 274 20.47 -10.95 6.42
N LEU A 275 19.33 -10.52 6.96
CA LEU A 275 18.04 -10.50 6.30
C LEU A 275 17.59 -9.04 6.15
N ASN A 276 17.25 -8.63 4.94
CA ASN A 276 16.58 -7.36 4.68
C ASN A 276 15.16 -7.64 4.20
N ASP A 277 14.15 -7.07 4.84
CA ASP A 277 12.74 -7.36 4.56
C ASP A 277 11.95 -6.08 4.26
N ASP A 278 11.38 -6.03 3.06
CA ASP A 278 10.63 -4.88 2.54
C ASP A 278 9.16 -4.86 2.98
N THR A 279 8.73 -5.72 3.89
CA THR A 279 7.33 -5.79 4.36
C THR A 279 6.76 -4.44 4.80
N VAL A 280 7.57 -3.61 5.47
CA VAL A 280 7.18 -2.25 5.90
C VAL A 280 6.88 -1.31 4.72
N ASN A 281 7.41 -1.62 3.54
CA ASN A 281 7.23 -0.88 2.30
C ASN A 281 6.20 -1.53 1.36
N ALA A 282 5.57 -2.66 1.72
CA ALA A 282 4.68 -3.42 0.85
C ALA A 282 3.40 -2.67 0.40
N SER A 283 3.05 -1.57 1.07
CA SER A 283 1.94 -0.70 0.62
C SER A 283 2.34 0.30 -0.47
N LYS A 284 3.64 0.45 -0.75
CA LYS A 284 4.21 1.38 -1.72
C LYS A 284 4.34 0.72 -3.09
N ASN A 285 4.56 1.55 -4.11
CA ASN A 285 4.78 1.11 -5.48
C ASN A 285 6.27 1.20 -5.84
N ILE A 286 6.80 0.12 -6.38
CA ILE A 286 8.15 0.07 -6.95
C ILE A 286 8.14 0.84 -8.27
N TRP A 287 9.16 1.66 -8.52
CA TRP A 287 9.39 2.25 -9.84
C TRP A 287 10.74 1.86 -10.44
N ARG A 288 11.66 1.34 -9.62
CA ARG A 288 12.95 0.85 -10.09
C ARG A 288 13.48 -0.26 -9.18
N VAL A 289 14.09 -1.25 -9.81
CA VAL A 289 14.95 -2.23 -9.15
C VAL A 289 16.38 -2.02 -9.62
N GLU A 290 17.31 -1.93 -8.69
CA GLU A 290 18.75 -1.89 -8.96
C GLU A 290 19.38 -3.22 -8.59
N ILE A 291 20.21 -3.74 -9.48
CA ILE A 291 20.84 -5.04 -9.37
C ILE A 291 22.34 -4.84 -9.47
N ARG A 292 23.05 -5.43 -8.51
CA ARG A 292 24.50 -5.36 -8.42
C ARG A 292 25.09 -6.75 -8.47
N GLY A 293 26.05 -6.96 -9.36
CA GLY A 293 26.64 -8.26 -9.54
C GLY A 293 27.60 -8.37 -10.71
N ALA A 294 28.20 -9.54 -10.85
CA ALA A 294 28.94 -9.96 -12.04
C ALA A 294 28.53 -11.41 -12.36
N SER A 295 29.30 -12.41 -11.91
CA SER A 295 28.88 -13.82 -11.90
C SER A 295 27.98 -14.18 -10.72
N HIS A 296 27.98 -13.34 -9.68
CA HIS A 296 27.09 -13.46 -8.53
C HIS A 296 26.27 -12.19 -8.38
N ILE A 297 25.06 -12.32 -7.85
CA ILE A 297 24.30 -11.19 -7.34
C ILE A 297 24.82 -10.86 -5.94
N ILE A 298 25.29 -9.63 -5.78
CA ILE A 298 25.91 -9.16 -4.53
C ILE A 298 25.04 -8.14 -3.80
N GLY A 299 24.11 -7.51 -4.52
CA GLY A 299 23.19 -6.55 -3.94
C GLY A 299 21.95 -6.29 -4.79
N LEU A 300 20.86 -6.00 -4.12
CA LEU A 300 19.56 -5.64 -4.69
C LEU A 300 19.06 -4.38 -4.00
N SER A 301 18.45 -3.47 -4.74
CA SER A 301 17.78 -2.32 -4.14
C SER A 301 16.45 -2.05 -4.82
N VAL A 302 15.44 -1.80 -3.99
CA VAL A 302 14.08 -1.48 -4.44
C VAL A 302 13.84 -0.01 -4.17
N HIS A 303 13.51 0.72 -5.23
CA HIS A 303 13.20 2.14 -5.17
C HIS A 303 11.70 2.35 -5.32
N TYR A 304 11.15 3.09 -4.36
CA TYR A 304 9.72 3.38 -4.26
C TYR A 304 9.41 4.81 -4.74
N PHE A 305 8.20 5.01 -5.26
CA PHE A 305 7.78 6.31 -5.81
C PHE A 305 7.80 7.45 -4.78
N ASP A 306 7.74 7.13 -3.48
CA ASP A 306 7.82 8.09 -2.37
C ASP A 306 9.27 8.49 -2.01
N GLY A 307 10.25 7.99 -2.76
CA GLY A 307 11.68 8.25 -2.55
C GLY A 307 12.34 7.31 -1.54
N VAL A 308 11.60 6.38 -0.93
CA VAL A 308 12.21 5.36 -0.08
C VAL A 308 13.01 4.37 -0.93
N ILE A 309 14.17 4.00 -0.41
CA ILE A 309 15.06 3.03 -1.03
C ILE A 309 15.32 1.94 0.01
N SER A 310 14.99 0.70 -0.33
CA SER A 310 15.40 -0.47 0.43
C SER A 310 16.61 -1.12 -0.22
N ARG A 311 17.58 -1.56 0.58
CA ARG A 311 18.84 -2.14 0.10
C ARG A 311 19.12 -3.46 0.79
N GLY A 312 19.20 -4.54 0.01
CA GLY A 312 19.71 -5.84 0.43
C GLY A 312 21.10 -6.09 -0.16
N GLY A 313 22.04 -6.58 0.65
CA GLY A 313 23.40 -6.88 0.20
C GLY A 313 24.31 -5.65 0.08
N ARG A 314 25.29 -5.71 -0.83
CA ARG A 314 26.42 -4.78 -0.90
C ARG A 314 26.34 -3.83 -2.10
N ASP A 315 26.97 -2.66 -1.93
CA ASP A 315 27.28 -1.71 -2.99
C ASP A 315 28.63 -2.08 -3.64
N GLY A 316 28.60 -2.68 -4.84
CA GLY A 316 29.79 -3.04 -5.63
C GLY A 316 29.42 -3.72 -6.96
N GLY A 317 30.41 -4.22 -7.69
CA GLY A 317 30.21 -4.98 -8.94
C GLY A 317 29.67 -4.15 -10.10
N ASN A 318 29.21 -4.82 -11.16
CA ASN A 318 28.49 -4.14 -12.24
C ASN A 318 27.13 -3.68 -11.71
N HIS A 319 26.71 -2.51 -12.18
CA HIS A 319 25.48 -1.87 -11.75
C HIS A 319 24.47 -1.86 -12.90
N HIS A 320 23.31 -2.45 -12.64
CA HIS A 320 22.21 -2.50 -13.59
C HIS A 320 20.94 -1.92 -12.99
N MET A 321 20.11 -1.31 -13.84
CA MET A 321 18.85 -0.70 -13.44
C MET A 321 17.71 -1.25 -14.30
N PHE A 322 16.61 -1.61 -13.65
CA PHE A 322 15.35 -1.93 -14.29
C PHE A 322 14.30 -0.93 -13.83
N THR A 323 13.98 0.05 -14.67
CA THR A 323 12.98 1.08 -14.38
C THR A 323 11.62 0.67 -14.95
N LEU A 324 10.56 0.92 -14.19
CA LEU A 324 9.16 0.67 -14.54
C LEU A 324 8.49 1.99 -14.95
N THR A 325 7.62 1.93 -15.96
CA THR A 325 6.78 3.06 -16.34
C THR A 325 5.49 3.09 -15.51
N GLU A 326 4.73 4.19 -15.61
CA GLU A 326 3.42 4.26 -14.97
C GLU A 326 2.49 3.14 -15.47
N GLY A 327 1.82 2.45 -14.54
CA GLY A 327 0.97 1.29 -14.85
C GLY A 327 1.72 -0.02 -15.11
N GLU A 328 3.06 0.00 -15.05
CA GLU A 328 3.90 -1.18 -15.21
C GLU A 328 4.29 -1.77 -13.85
N TYR A 329 4.03 -3.05 -13.67
CA TYR A 329 4.28 -3.80 -12.44
C TYR A 329 5.01 -5.08 -12.75
N ILE A 330 5.97 -5.46 -11.89
CA ILE A 330 6.62 -6.76 -11.95
C ILE A 330 5.62 -7.81 -11.44
N ILE A 331 5.35 -8.83 -12.25
CA ILE A 331 4.39 -9.91 -11.97
C ILE A 331 5.07 -11.26 -11.78
N GLU A 332 6.30 -11.40 -12.27
CA GLU A 332 7.09 -12.62 -12.14
C GLU A 332 8.57 -12.26 -11.97
N MET A 333 9.27 -13.08 -11.20
CA MET A 333 10.72 -13.01 -11.03
C MET A 333 11.30 -14.40 -11.27
N LEU A 334 12.22 -14.50 -12.21
CA LEU A 334 13.06 -15.68 -12.38
C LEU A 334 14.33 -15.49 -11.57
N THR A 335 14.72 -16.48 -10.79
CA THR A 335 15.98 -16.50 -10.03
C THR A 335 16.74 -17.78 -10.28
N CYS A 336 18.07 -17.73 -10.27
CA CYS A 336 18.94 -18.89 -10.41
C CYS A 336 19.95 -18.88 -9.27
N ALA A 337 20.00 -19.97 -8.53
CA ALA A 337 20.96 -20.16 -7.46
C ALA A 337 21.80 -21.40 -7.72
N ASP A 338 23.10 -21.28 -7.48
CA ASP A 338 24.03 -22.40 -7.45
C ASP A 338 24.67 -22.51 -6.06
N GLY A 339 24.63 -23.71 -5.50
CA GLY A 339 24.90 -23.93 -4.08
C GLY A 339 24.01 -23.05 -3.20
N GLU A 340 24.64 -22.16 -2.44
CA GLU A 340 23.95 -21.21 -1.56
C GLU A 340 23.90 -19.78 -2.11
N TRP A 341 24.36 -19.53 -3.34
CA TRP A 341 24.54 -18.17 -3.87
C TRP A 341 23.57 -17.88 -5.01
N LEU A 342 22.97 -16.69 -4.98
CA LEU A 342 22.16 -16.19 -6.08
C LEU A 342 23.08 -15.79 -7.24
N ARG A 343 22.98 -16.49 -8.37
CA ARG A 343 23.82 -16.31 -9.56
C ARG A 343 23.18 -15.37 -10.56
N GLY A 344 21.86 -15.49 -10.76
CA GLY A 344 21.17 -14.68 -11.75
C GLY A 344 19.71 -14.44 -11.45
N MET A 345 19.16 -13.42 -12.13
CA MET A 345 17.76 -13.05 -12.01
C MET A 345 17.21 -12.34 -13.25
N GLN A 346 15.90 -12.41 -13.45
CA GLN A 346 15.17 -11.67 -14.48
C GLN A 346 13.79 -11.26 -13.94
N PHE A 347 13.29 -10.09 -14.35
CA PHE A 347 11.96 -9.60 -14.02
C PHE A 347 11.06 -9.58 -15.25
N ILE A 348 9.79 -9.92 -15.06
CA ILE A 348 8.77 -9.87 -16.10
C ILE A 348 7.62 -9.00 -15.61
N THR A 349 7.14 -8.11 -16.49
CA THR A 349 6.11 -7.13 -16.15
C THR A 349 4.75 -7.50 -16.73
N ASN A 350 3.69 -6.93 -16.14
CA ASN A 350 2.32 -7.02 -16.65
C ASN A 350 2.16 -6.48 -18.08
N MET A 351 3.13 -5.73 -18.62
CA MET A 351 3.13 -5.27 -20.00
C MET A 351 3.80 -6.27 -20.97
N GLY A 352 4.22 -7.44 -20.47
CA GLY A 352 4.91 -8.46 -21.25
C GLY A 352 6.37 -8.14 -21.51
N ARG A 353 6.95 -7.16 -20.80
CA ARG A 353 8.37 -6.80 -20.91
C ARG A 353 9.19 -7.67 -19.97
N CYS A 354 10.28 -8.22 -20.49
CA CYS A 354 11.30 -8.88 -19.69
C CYS A 354 12.47 -7.91 -19.49
N SER A 355 13.04 -7.88 -18.29
CA SER A 355 14.39 -7.34 -18.12
C SER A 355 15.40 -8.20 -18.87
N VAL A 356 16.62 -7.70 -19.03
CA VAL A 356 17.74 -8.59 -19.32
C VAL A 356 17.91 -9.58 -18.15
N ILE A 357 18.56 -10.70 -18.43
CA ILE A 357 19.03 -11.59 -17.39
C ILE A 357 20.25 -10.93 -16.75
N TYR A 358 20.18 -10.66 -15.46
CA TYR A 358 21.30 -10.14 -14.68
C TYR A 358 22.06 -11.30 -14.05
N GLY A 359 23.39 -11.24 -14.05
CA GLY A 359 24.23 -12.31 -13.52
C GLY A 359 24.41 -13.48 -14.49
N SER A 360 24.69 -14.67 -13.97
CA SER A 360 24.74 -15.93 -14.74
C SER A 360 23.53 -16.81 -14.43
N LEU A 361 22.99 -17.50 -15.43
CA LEU A 361 21.91 -18.49 -15.24
C LEU A 361 22.50 -19.85 -14.88
N GLU A 362 23.34 -19.84 -13.85
CA GLU A 362 23.90 -21.05 -13.30
C GLU A 362 23.02 -21.56 -12.16
N GLY A 363 22.85 -22.88 -12.12
CA GLY A 363 21.96 -23.55 -11.18
C GLY A 363 20.58 -23.81 -11.76
N VAL A 364 19.59 -23.97 -10.88
CA VAL A 364 18.20 -24.27 -11.27
C VAL A 364 17.38 -22.98 -11.27
N PRO A 365 16.80 -22.56 -12.41
CA PRO A 365 15.89 -21.43 -12.46
C PRO A 365 14.60 -21.73 -11.70
N VAL A 366 14.18 -20.79 -10.87
CA VAL A 366 12.93 -20.80 -10.13
C VAL A 366 12.14 -19.58 -10.51
N ILE A 367 10.88 -19.77 -10.89
CA ILE A 367 9.94 -18.68 -11.16
C ILE A 367 9.13 -18.42 -9.90
N SER A 368 9.25 -17.20 -9.40
CA SER A 368 8.50 -16.69 -8.27
C SER A 368 7.40 -15.75 -8.77
N ARG A 369 6.15 -16.08 -8.43
CA ARG A 369 4.97 -15.26 -8.73
C ARG A 369 3.84 -15.57 -7.75
N SER A 370 2.87 -14.67 -7.64
CA SER A 370 1.64 -14.91 -6.89
C SER A 370 0.44 -14.66 -7.81
N LYS A 371 -0.59 -15.54 -7.76
CA LYS A 371 -1.79 -15.39 -8.59
C LYS A 371 -2.50 -14.07 -8.26
N GLY A 372 -2.76 -13.26 -9.29
CA GLY A 372 -3.28 -11.89 -9.13
C GLY A 372 -2.35 -10.93 -8.39
N GLY A 373 -1.08 -11.31 -8.17
CA GLY A 373 -0.12 -10.56 -7.36
C GLY A 373 0.83 -9.70 -8.20
N ILE A 374 1.18 -8.54 -7.66
CA ILE A 374 2.31 -7.72 -8.15
C ILE A 374 3.40 -7.66 -7.09
N LEU A 375 4.66 -7.59 -7.53
CA LEU A 375 5.80 -7.43 -6.64
C LEU A 375 5.81 -6.03 -6.01
N VAL A 376 5.94 -5.96 -4.69
CA VAL A 376 6.01 -4.71 -3.92
C VAL A 376 7.19 -4.61 -2.97
N GLY A 377 7.98 -5.67 -2.88
CA GLY A 377 9.21 -5.66 -2.11
C GLY A 377 9.93 -6.98 -2.25
N LEU A 378 11.12 -7.03 -1.69
CA LEU A 378 11.94 -8.22 -1.62
C LEU A 378 12.28 -8.50 -0.15
N THR A 379 12.31 -9.78 0.20
CA THR A 379 13.07 -10.24 1.34
C THR A 379 14.39 -10.82 0.82
N THR A 380 15.51 -10.21 1.17
CA THR A 380 16.84 -10.57 0.67
C THR A 380 17.69 -11.13 1.80
N SER A 381 18.19 -12.35 1.62
CA SER A 381 19.15 -12.98 2.53
C SER A 381 20.55 -12.81 1.97
N THR A 382 21.50 -12.46 2.83
CA THR A 382 22.92 -12.36 2.48
C THR A 382 23.78 -13.09 3.49
N LYS A 383 24.90 -13.62 3.03
CA LYS A 383 25.88 -14.31 3.86
C LYS A 383 27.29 -13.83 3.55
N LYS A 384 28.15 -13.78 4.57
CA LYS A 384 29.57 -13.46 4.39
C LYS A 384 30.29 -14.58 3.62
N HIS A 385 30.69 -14.27 2.41
CA HIS A 385 31.53 -15.07 1.53
C HIS A 385 33.02 -14.95 1.93
N PRO A 386 33.80 -16.04 1.84
CA PRO A 386 35.24 -16.04 2.15
C PRO A 386 36.06 -15.00 1.36
N GLU A 387 35.74 -14.82 0.08
CA GLU A 387 36.54 -13.98 -0.85
C GLU A 387 35.91 -12.62 -1.19
N TRP A 388 34.58 -12.51 -1.13
CA TRP A 388 33.84 -11.38 -1.73
C TRP A 388 32.98 -10.61 -0.71
N ASP A 389 33.21 -10.86 0.59
CA ASP A 389 32.42 -10.33 1.71
C ASP A 389 30.93 -10.72 1.58
N TYR A 390 29.94 -9.86 1.82
CA TYR A 390 28.54 -10.31 1.76
C TYR A 390 28.03 -10.50 0.32
N LEU A 391 27.50 -11.69 0.04
CA LEU A 391 26.79 -12.03 -1.21
C LEU A 391 25.34 -12.38 -0.92
N VAL A 392 24.47 -12.23 -1.93
CA VAL A 392 23.07 -12.63 -1.83
C VAL A 392 22.96 -14.15 -1.93
N THR A 393 22.28 -14.75 -0.96
CA THR A 393 22.06 -16.20 -0.93
C THR A 393 20.66 -16.57 -1.39
N SER A 394 19.66 -15.75 -1.06
CA SER A 394 18.28 -15.95 -1.47
C SER A 394 17.53 -14.64 -1.61
N VAL A 395 16.48 -14.67 -2.44
CA VAL A 395 15.53 -13.57 -2.57
C VAL A 395 14.11 -14.14 -2.67
N ASN A 396 13.21 -13.56 -1.89
CA ASN A 396 11.79 -13.88 -1.88
C ASN A 396 11.02 -12.63 -2.31
N GLY A 397 10.13 -12.76 -3.28
CA GLY A 397 9.25 -11.67 -3.67
C GLY A 397 8.13 -11.50 -2.65
N ILE A 398 7.82 -10.25 -2.29
CA ILE A 398 6.64 -9.86 -1.53
C ILE A 398 5.58 -9.40 -2.53
N TRP A 399 4.48 -10.13 -2.60
CA TRP A 399 3.45 -9.97 -3.62
C TRP A 399 2.14 -9.47 -3.00
N ARG A 400 1.54 -8.42 -3.56
CA ARG A 400 0.22 -7.90 -3.12
C ARG A 400 -0.86 -8.17 -4.15
N ARG A 401 -2.08 -8.48 -3.69
CA ARG A 401 -3.20 -8.95 -4.54
C ARG A 401 -4.36 -7.96 -4.71
N ASP A 402 -4.21 -6.76 -4.17
CA ASP A 402 -5.25 -5.72 -4.10
C ASP A 402 -5.10 -4.64 -5.19
N PHE A 403 -4.15 -4.79 -6.12
CA PHE A 403 -3.74 -3.70 -7.01
C PHE A 403 -4.22 -3.83 -8.47
N ILE A 404 -4.07 -5.01 -9.09
CA ILE A 404 -4.52 -5.25 -10.47
C ILE A 404 -5.59 -6.34 -10.52
N ARG A 405 -6.54 -6.18 -11.44
CA ARG A 405 -7.67 -7.10 -11.58
C ARG A 405 -7.27 -8.49 -12.03
N SER A 406 -6.34 -8.56 -12.97
CA SER A 406 -5.85 -9.81 -13.53
C SER A 406 -4.39 -9.65 -13.94
N VAL A 407 -3.61 -10.71 -13.71
CA VAL A 407 -2.23 -10.79 -14.18
C VAL A 407 -2.25 -11.48 -15.56
N PRO A 408 -1.68 -10.87 -16.61
CA PRO A 408 -1.60 -11.52 -17.90
C PRO A 408 -0.81 -12.82 -17.80
N LYS A 409 -1.39 -13.91 -18.31
CA LYS A 409 -0.76 -15.22 -18.38
C LYS A 409 -0.47 -15.86 -17.02
N GLU A 410 -1.26 -15.50 -16.01
CA GLU A 410 -1.16 -16.06 -14.66
C GLU A 410 -1.38 -17.58 -14.58
N ASP A 411 -2.14 -18.13 -15.53
CA ASP A 411 -2.44 -19.56 -15.62
C ASP A 411 -1.44 -20.32 -16.52
N ASP A 412 -0.43 -19.63 -17.09
CA ASP A 412 0.62 -20.30 -17.86
C ASP A 412 1.38 -21.27 -16.96
N VAL A 413 1.48 -22.53 -17.39
CA VAL A 413 2.35 -23.53 -16.75
C VAL A 413 3.79 -23.30 -17.22
N TYR A 414 4.80 -23.42 -16.36
CA TYR A 414 6.19 -23.42 -16.82
C TYR A 414 6.72 -24.83 -16.93
N SER A 415 7.60 -25.06 -17.89
CA SER A 415 8.35 -26.31 -17.97
C SER A 415 9.30 -26.41 -16.78
N ASP A 416 9.39 -27.60 -16.20
CA ASP A 416 10.42 -27.91 -15.22
C ASP A 416 11.81 -27.83 -15.87
N TYR A 417 12.78 -27.27 -15.13
CA TYR A 417 14.16 -27.21 -15.60
C TYR A 417 14.94 -28.45 -15.18
N PHE A 418 15.40 -29.21 -16.18
CA PHE A 418 16.26 -30.38 -16.00
C PHE A 418 17.64 -30.23 -16.69
N GLY A 419 18.07 -28.98 -16.95
CA GLY A 419 19.29 -28.67 -17.68
C GLY A 419 20.59 -28.64 -16.85
N ALA A 420 21.72 -28.42 -17.54
CA ALA A 420 23.04 -28.38 -16.92
C ALA A 420 23.21 -27.14 -16.01
N ARG A 421 23.81 -27.32 -14.82
CA ARG A 421 24.13 -26.25 -13.87
C ARG A 421 25.48 -25.59 -14.22
N THR A 422 25.67 -25.19 -15.46
CA THR A 422 27.00 -24.79 -15.96
C THR A 422 27.06 -23.30 -16.27
N GLU A 423 28.23 -22.69 -16.06
CA GLU A 423 28.51 -21.26 -16.28
C GLU A 423 28.38 -20.78 -17.74
N SER A 424 28.32 -21.69 -18.72
CA SER A 424 28.48 -21.38 -20.16
C SER A 424 27.20 -21.41 -21.00
N GLY A 425 26.04 -21.68 -20.40
CA GLY A 425 24.75 -21.68 -21.09
C GLY A 425 24.18 -20.27 -21.25
N THR A 426 23.58 -19.97 -22.41
CA THR A 426 22.72 -18.78 -22.57
C THR A 426 21.29 -19.18 -22.28
N GLY A 427 20.67 -18.55 -21.28
CA GLY A 427 19.26 -18.82 -21.02
C GLY A 427 18.36 -18.14 -22.03
N PHE A 428 17.23 -18.77 -22.24
CA PHE A 428 16.20 -18.32 -23.17
C PHE A 428 14.87 -18.21 -22.43
N ASN A 429 14.19 -17.08 -22.59
CA ASN A 429 12.85 -16.84 -22.09
C ASN A 429 11.99 -16.39 -23.28
N ASP A 430 11.11 -17.26 -23.76
CA ASP A 430 10.23 -16.96 -24.89
C ASP A 430 9.30 -15.77 -24.63
N ARG A 431 9.02 -15.49 -23.35
CA ARG A 431 8.25 -14.31 -22.92
C ARG A 431 8.80 -13.00 -23.45
N ALA A 432 10.12 -12.89 -23.63
CA ALA A 432 10.75 -11.71 -24.21
C ALA A 432 10.32 -11.44 -25.66
N LEU A 433 9.88 -12.48 -26.39
CA LEU A 433 9.45 -12.41 -27.78
C LEU A 433 7.93 -12.40 -27.93
N ILE A 434 7.23 -13.25 -27.17
CA ILE A 434 5.76 -13.40 -27.25
C ILE A 434 5.01 -12.36 -26.43
N GLY A 435 5.64 -11.79 -25.39
CA GLY A 435 5.01 -10.89 -24.44
C GLY A 435 3.72 -11.48 -23.86
N ASN A 436 2.65 -10.68 -23.84
CA ASN A 436 1.34 -11.14 -23.36
C ASN A 436 0.45 -11.74 -24.47
N SER A 437 0.99 -12.03 -25.67
CA SER A 437 0.17 -12.48 -26.79
C SER A 437 -0.49 -13.84 -26.52
N SER A 438 -1.81 -13.91 -26.69
CA SER A 438 -2.56 -15.17 -26.62
C SER A 438 -2.53 -15.98 -27.93
N SER A 439 -2.05 -15.38 -29.03
CA SER A 439 -2.02 -15.99 -30.36
C SER A 439 -0.63 -16.38 -30.86
N MET A 440 0.42 -15.95 -30.17
CA MET A 440 1.81 -16.34 -30.49
C MET A 440 2.17 -17.63 -29.77
N GLN A 441 2.56 -18.64 -30.53
CA GLN A 441 3.00 -19.94 -30.03
C GLN A 441 4.20 -20.42 -30.82
N VAL A 442 4.99 -21.32 -30.24
CA VAL A 442 6.08 -21.99 -30.96
C VAL A 442 5.47 -22.85 -32.07
N SER A 443 5.81 -22.52 -33.31
CA SER A 443 5.36 -23.17 -34.55
C SER A 443 6.34 -24.21 -35.09
N GLY A 444 7.56 -24.23 -34.56
CA GLY A 444 8.60 -25.14 -35.01
C GLY A 444 9.95 -24.82 -34.40
N VAL A 445 10.94 -25.61 -34.75
CA VAL A 445 12.33 -25.47 -34.31
C VAL A 445 13.25 -25.67 -35.51
N GLU A 446 14.23 -24.80 -35.65
CA GLU A 446 15.38 -24.99 -36.52
C GLU A 446 16.60 -25.42 -35.71
N ILE A 447 17.30 -26.42 -36.21
CA ILE A 447 18.42 -27.07 -35.53
C ILE A 447 19.59 -27.12 -36.50
N TRP A 448 20.78 -26.69 -36.04
CA TRP A 448 22.04 -26.82 -36.76
C TRP A 448 22.86 -27.92 -36.11
N SER A 449 23.37 -28.85 -36.91
CA SER A 449 24.18 -29.97 -36.39
C SER A 449 25.30 -30.37 -37.33
N GLY A 450 26.41 -30.82 -36.73
CA GLY A 450 27.55 -31.47 -37.35
C GLY A 450 27.87 -32.77 -36.61
N VAL A 451 28.99 -32.80 -35.88
CA VAL A 451 29.31 -33.90 -34.94
C VAL A 451 28.45 -33.79 -33.68
N ASP A 452 28.21 -32.55 -33.25
CA ASP A 452 27.36 -32.18 -32.12
C ASP A 452 26.18 -31.30 -32.63
N ILE A 453 25.29 -30.89 -31.74
CA ILE A 453 24.29 -29.85 -32.02
C ILE A 453 24.95 -28.49 -31.83
N ASP A 454 25.04 -27.74 -32.93
CA ASP A 454 25.72 -26.45 -33.00
C ASP A 454 24.79 -25.27 -32.71
N GLY A 455 23.48 -25.44 -32.89
CA GLY A 455 22.51 -24.37 -32.66
C GLY A 455 21.06 -24.84 -32.64
N ILE A 456 20.23 -24.14 -31.87
CA ILE A 456 18.78 -24.32 -31.83
C ILE A 456 18.11 -22.94 -31.92
N GLN A 457 17.09 -22.80 -32.76
CA GLN A 457 16.26 -21.60 -32.87
C GLN A 457 14.79 -22.00 -32.83
N LEU A 458 13.99 -21.29 -32.02
CA LEU A 458 12.54 -21.49 -31.98
C LEU A 458 11.85 -20.58 -32.99
N CYS A 459 10.90 -21.13 -33.73
CA CYS A 459 10.08 -20.40 -34.70
C CYS A 459 8.69 -20.15 -34.13
N PHE A 460 8.12 -18.97 -34.32
CA PHE A 460 6.83 -18.60 -33.75
C PHE A 460 5.75 -18.38 -34.82
N GLY A 461 4.60 -19.02 -34.61
CA GLY A 461 3.42 -18.90 -35.45
C GLY A 461 2.86 -17.49 -35.36
N THR A 462 3.10 -16.68 -36.40
CA THR A 462 2.60 -15.30 -36.52
C THR A 462 2.42 -14.93 -37.99
N ASN A 463 1.67 -13.87 -38.26
CA ASN A 463 1.64 -13.22 -39.57
C ASN A 463 2.99 -12.58 -39.99
N ARG A 464 4.03 -12.65 -39.14
CA ARG A 464 5.34 -12.03 -39.35
C ARG A 464 6.51 -13.02 -39.32
N GLY A 465 6.28 -14.33 -39.16
CA GLY A 465 7.33 -15.35 -39.19
C GLY A 465 8.49 -15.09 -38.20
N ARG A 466 8.17 -14.70 -36.97
CA ARG A 466 9.19 -14.39 -35.94
C ARG A 466 9.98 -15.63 -35.52
N THR A 467 11.26 -15.45 -35.25
CA THR A 467 12.14 -16.47 -34.67
C THR A 467 12.83 -15.94 -33.41
N SER A 468 13.30 -16.84 -32.55
CA SER A 468 14.21 -16.49 -31.46
C SER A 468 15.60 -16.16 -31.99
N ASP A 469 16.50 -15.71 -31.12
CA ASP A 469 17.93 -15.80 -31.41
C ASP A 469 18.35 -17.29 -31.53
N ILE A 470 19.46 -17.53 -32.23
CA ILE A 470 20.04 -18.87 -32.32
C ILE A 470 20.78 -19.13 -31.00
N CYS A 471 20.32 -20.11 -30.24
CA CYS A 471 21.02 -20.63 -29.07
C CYS A 471 22.18 -21.53 -29.55
N GLY A 472 23.41 -20.99 -29.58
CA GLY A 472 24.61 -21.68 -30.07
C GLY A 472 25.31 -20.93 -31.19
N GLY A 473 26.18 -21.61 -31.94
CA GLY A 473 26.94 -21.05 -33.06
C GLY A 473 26.21 -21.12 -34.41
N GLY A 474 25.30 -22.09 -34.61
CA GLY A 474 24.52 -22.20 -35.84
C GLY A 474 25.36 -22.48 -37.11
N THR A 475 26.57 -23.03 -36.97
CA THR A 475 27.52 -23.22 -38.09
C THR A 475 27.35 -24.57 -38.81
N GLY A 476 26.60 -25.50 -38.22
CA GLY A 476 26.35 -26.83 -38.77
C GLY A 476 25.35 -26.86 -39.93
N ARG A 477 25.00 -28.06 -40.38
CA ARG A 477 23.92 -28.24 -41.37
C ARG A 477 22.57 -28.02 -40.67
N SER A 478 21.73 -27.15 -41.24
CA SER A 478 20.41 -26.87 -40.67
C SER A 478 19.34 -27.87 -41.12
N PHE A 479 18.39 -28.13 -40.24
CA PHE A 479 17.13 -28.79 -40.54
C PHE A 479 16.03 -28.25 -39.62
N SER A 480 14.79 -28.23 -40.12
CA SER A 480 13.65 -27.66 -39.42
C SER A 480 12.58 -28.72 -39.16
N THR A 481 11.94 -28.65 -38.00
CA THR A 481 10.74 -29.41 -37.68
C THR A 481 9.59 -28.47 -37.30
N SER A 482 8.40 -28.69 -37.85
CA SER A 482 7.21 -27.92 -37.50
C SER A 482 6.52 -28.54 -36.28
N ALA A 483 5.97 -27.67 -35.42
CA ALA A 483 5.08 -28.10 -34.36
C ALA A 483 3.85 -28.77 -34.98
N PRO A 484 3.38 -29.92 -34.44
CA PRO A 484 2.13 -30.51 -34.86
C PRO A 484 0.97 -29.53 -34.68
N MET A 485 -0.09 -29.69 -35.48
CA MET A 485 -1.32 -28.90 -35.34
C MET A 485 -2.49 -29.78 -34.92
N ASP A 486 -3.42 -29.21 -34.17
CA ASP A 486 -4.72 -29.81 -33.91
C ASP A 486 -5.65 -29.73 -35.13
N LYS A 487 -6.85 -30.34 -35.02
CA LYS A 487 -7.86 -30.33 -36.09
C LYS A 487 -8.37 -28.93 -36.44
N LEU A 488 -8.13 -27.93 -35.58
CA LEU A 488 -8.52 -26.54 -35.76
C LEU A 488 -7.36 -25.68 -36.30
N GLY A 489 -6.21 -26.29 -36.62
CA GLY A 489 -5.03 -25.60 -37.14
C GLY A 489 -4.22 -24.86 -36.07
N ARG A 490 -4.43 -25.14 -34.78
CA ARG A 490 -3.65 -24.57 -33.68
C ARG A 490 -2.42 -25.42 -33.42
N TYR A 491 -1.27 -24.78 -33.21
CA TYR A 491 -0.03 -25.50 -32.89
C TYR A 491 -0.13 -26.20 -31.54
N TYR A 492 0.47 -27.37 -31.44
CA TYR A 492 0.68 -28.03 -30.16
C TYR A 492 1.68 -27.25 -29.34
N ARG A 493 1.54 -27.33 -28.02
CA ARG A 493 2.43 -26.68 -27.07
C ARG A 493 3.73 -27.46 -26.96
N LEU A 494 4.87 -26.77 -27.03
CA LEU A 494 6.16 -27.36 -26.68
C LEU A 494 6.20 -27.56 -25.16
N GLN A 495 6.14 -28.82 -24.71
CA GLN A 495 6.08 -29.16 -23.29
C GLN A 495 7.47 -29.41 -22.71
N TYR A 496 8.30 -30.18 -23.43
CA TYR A 496 9.64 -30.54 -22.97
C TYR A 496 10.68 -30.41 -24.08
N ILE A 497 11.88 -29.99 -23.68
CA ILE A 497 13.10 -30.10 -24.47
C ILE A 497 14.06 -30.97 -23.67
N LEU A 498 14.44 -32.12 -24.24
CA LEU A 498 15.36 -33.05 -23.61
C LEU A 498 16.66 -33.07 -24.40
N GLY A 499 17.76 -32.74 -23.73
CA GLY A 499 19.10 -32.77 -24.32
C GLY A 499 19.89 -33.99 -23.84
N LYS A 500 20.63 -34.63 -24.74
CA LYS A 500 21.68 -35.60 -24.43
C LYS A 500 23.03 -34.94 -24.65
N CYS A 501 23.93 -35.06 -23.68
CA CYS A 501 25.27 -34.52 -23.77
C CYS A 501 26.35 -35.60 -23.58
N ASP A 502 27.52 -35.34 -24.17
CA ASP A 502 28.78 -36.03 -23.88
C ASP A 502 29.87 -34.97 -23.69
N ASN A 503 30.64 -35.07 -22.61
CA ASN A 503 31.71 -34.12 -22.26
C ASN A 503 31.35 -32.63 -22.47
N SER A 504 30.19 -32.22 -21.94
CA SER A 504 29.64 -30.84 -22.02
C SER A 504 29.19 -30.38 -23.41
N ARG A 505 29.09 -31.28 -24.39
CA ARG A 505 28.56 -30.99 -25.74
C ARG A 505 27.22 -31.68 -25.96
N LEU A 506 26.25 -30.94 -26.48
CA LEU A 506 24.93 -31.48 -26.79
C LEU A 506 25.02 -32.31 -28.07
N ASN A 507 24.82 -33.63 -28.01
CA ASN A 507 24.89 -34.53 -29.16
C ASN A 507 23.53 -35.13 -29.56
N GLY A 508 22.48 -34.81 -28.81
CA GLY A 508 21.11 -35.17 -29.16
C GLY A 508 20.11 -34.23 -28.49
N VAL A 509 18.99 -33.98 -29.17
CA VAL A 509 17.87 -33.20 -28.62
C VAL A 509 16.54 -33.83 -29.03
N MET A 510 15.56 -33.79 -28.14
CA MET A 510 14.19 -34.21 -28.37
C MET A 510 13.23 -33.11 -27.94
N PHE A 511 12.24 -32.83 -28.79
CA PHE A 511 11.17 -31.87 -28.52
C PHE A 511 9.86 -32.63 -28.36
N ALA A 512 9.21 -32.49 -27.20
CA ALA A 512 7.93 -33.12 -26.91
C ALA A 512 6.80 -32.09 -27.02
N TRP A 513 5.85 -32.36 -27.90
CA TRP A 513 4.70 -31.50 -28.18
C TRP A 513 3.42 -32.12 -27.63
N THR A 514 2.60 -31.34 -26.96
CA THR A 514 1.31 -31.77 -26.40
C THR A 514 0.17 -30.91 -26.95
N PRO A 515 -1.02 -31.48 -27.19
CA PRO A 515 -2.20 -30.67 -27.48
C PRO A 515 -2.52 -29.80 -26.26
N ASP A 516 -3.01 -28.57 -26.50
CA ASP A 516 -3.48 -27.71 -25.41
C ASP A 516 -4.60 -28.42 -24.63
N LEU A 517 -4.33 -28.71 -23.35
CA LEU A 517 -5.34 -29.18 -22.41
C LEU A 517 -6.17 -27.95 -22.01
N SER A 518 -7.34 -27.79 -22.63
CA SER A 518 -8.32 -26.76 -22.29
C SER A 518 -8.86 -26.93 -20.88
#